data_AF-A0A420EWW0-F1
#
_entry.id   AF-A0A420EWW0-F1
#
_cell.length_a   1.000
_cell.length_b   1.000
_cell.length_c   1.000
_cell.angle_alpha   90.00
_cell.angle_beta   90.00
_cell.angle_gamma   90.00
#
_symmetry.space_group_name_H-M   'P 1'
#
loop_
_entity.id
_entity.type
_entity.pdbx_description
1 polymer ?
#
loop_
_entity_poly.entity_id
_entity_poly.type
_entity_poly.pdbx_seq_one_letter_code
_entity_poly.pdbx_strand_id
1 'polypeptide(L)'
;MMAAERHMSAPPEVVFNTATDPARASAWLPPALRVDGAPTPDIEGEELRARWRGPSEATAEIRVDPEDSGGAVVRLDLADPQDGRDADRLATEALDSLAREVADNLQAG
;
A
#
# COMPACT_ATOMS: atom_id res chain seq x y z
N MET A 1 10.79 -11.78 0.50
CA MET A 1 9.80 -10.74 0.84
C MET A 1 10.60 -9.60 1.44
N MET A 2 10.46 -8.40 0.88
CA MET A 2 11.13 -7.19 1.34
C MET A 2 10.07 -6.25 1.90
N ALA A 3 10.37 -5.62 3.02
CA ALA A 3 9.45 -4.75 3.74
C ALA A 3 9.97 -3.32 3.75
N ALA A 4 9.11 -2.36 3.48
CA ALA A 4 9.36 -0.95 3.76
C ALA A 4 8.31 -0.42 4.73
N GLU A 5 8.68 0.59 5.50
CA GLU A 5 7.81 1.23 6.48
C GLU A 5 7.77 2.75 6.27
N ARG A 6 6.60 3.35 6.48
CA ARG A 6 6.42 4.79 6.35
C ARG A 6 5.38 5.32 7.33
N HIS A 7 5.73 6.43 7.97
CA HIS A 7 4.82 7.20 8.82
C HIS A 7 3.95 8.13 7.97
N MET A 8 2.67 8.21 8.31
CA MET A 8 1.70 9.09 7.66
C MET A 8 0.92 9.87 8.72
N SER A 9 0.83 11.19 8.52
CA SER A 9 0.07 12.11 9.38
C SER A 9 -1.43 12.07 9.07
N ALA A 10 -2.01 10.88 9.03
CA ALA A 10 -3.41 10.63 8.73
C ALA A 10 -3.93 9.48 9.61
N PRO A 11 -5.22 9.45 9.97
CA PRO A 11 -5.80 8.34 10.73
C PRO A 11 -5.60 7.00 10.00
N PRO A 12 -5.32 5.90 10.70
CA PRO A 12 -5.00 4.61 10.09
C PRO A 12 -6.13 4.10 9.17
N GLU A 13 -7.38 4.38 9.47
CA GLU A 13 -8.55 4.05 8.67
C GLU A 13 -8.60 4.87 7.38
N VAL A 14 -8.22 6.14 7.42
CA VAL A 14 -8.14 6.98 6.21
C VAL A 14 -7.02 6.47 5.30
N VAL A 15 -5.87 6.16 5.88
CA VAL A 15 -4.74 5.57 5.14
C VAL A 15 -5.14 4.24 4.51
N PHE A 16 -5.74 3.34 5.30
CA PHE A 16 -6.19 2.03 4.84
C PHE A 16 -7.23 2.14 3.72
N ASN A 17 -8.29 2.93 3.93
CA ASN A 17 -9.33 3.14 2.94
C ASN A 17 -8.75 3.72 1.64
N THR A 18 -7.84 4.70 1.73
CA THR A 18 -7.17 5.28 0.56
C THR A 18 -6.31 4.24 -0.16
N ALA A 19 -5.59 3.40 0.57
CA ALA A 19 -4.74 2.36 0.01
C ALA A 19 -5.55 1.27 -0.71
N THR A 20 -6.72 0.92 -0.16
CA THR A 20 -7.62 -0.12 -0.71
C THR A 20 -8.64 0.38 -1.72
N ASP A 21 -8.79 1.71 -1.88
CA ASP A 21 -9.70 2.31 -2.86
C ASP A 21 -9.24 1.91 -4.28
N PRO A 22 -10.04 1.13 -5.04
CA PRO A 22 -9.63 0.66 -6.36
C PRO A 22 -9.32 1.78 -7.36
N ALA A 23 -9.91 2.98 -7.18
CA ALA A 23 -9.63 4.15 -8.02
C ALA A 23 -8.25 4.75 -7.74
N ARG A 24 -7.73 4.61 -6.52
CA ARG A 24 -6.45 5.17 -6.06
C ARG A 24 -5.33 4.14 -5.98
N ALA A 25 -5.69 2.87 -5.76
CA ALA A 25 -4.75 1.78 -5.62
C ALA A 25 -3.81 1.64 -6.83
N SER A 26 -4.33 1.91 -8.03
CA SER A 26 -3.53 1.90 -9.26
C SER A 26 -2.43 2.97 -9.32
N ALA A 27 -2.55 4.07 -8.57
CA ALA A 27 -1.58 5.17 -8.55
C ALA A 27 -0.33 4.85 -7.71
N TRP A 28 -0.49 4.07 -6.63
CA TRP A 28 0.61 3.74 -5.72
C TRP A 28 1.11 2.30 -5.83
N LEU A 29 0.26 1.33 -6.21
CA LEU A 29 0.68 -0.07 -6.32
C LEU A 29 1.73 -0.25 -7.42
N PRO A 30 2.75 -1.10 -7.21
CA PRO A 30 3.72 -1.43 -8.25
C PRO A 30 3.07 -1.98 -9.53
N PRO A 31 3.61 -1.66 -10.74
CA PRO A 31 3.05 -2.11 -12.01
C PRO A 31 2.85 -3.63 -12.13
N ALA A 32 3.75 -4.44 -11.56
CA ALA A 32 3.67 -5.90 -11.59
C ALA A 32 2.41 -6.48 -10.90
N LEU A 33 1.76 -5.67 -10.03
CA LEU A 33 0.56 -6.04 -9.28
C LEU A 33 -0.71 -5.41 -9.85
N ARG A 34 -0.57 -4.50 -10.83
CA ARG A 34 -1.71 -3.91 -11.54
C ARG A 34 -2.20 -4.94 -12.54
N VAL A 35 -3.27 -5.64 -12.19
CA VAL A 35 -4.02 -6.47 -13.14
C VAL A 35 -4.74 -5.54 -14.13
N ASP A 36 -5.02 -5.98 -15.36
CA ASP A 36 -5.88 -5.23 -16.29
C ASP A 36 -7.30 -5.09 -15.69
N GLY A 37 -7.50 -4.03 -14.89
CA GLY A 37 -8.68 -3.81 -14.05
C GLY A 37 -8.31 -3.15 -12.72
N ALA A 38 -9.31 -2.84 -11.88
CA ALA A 38 -9.04 -2.28 -10.56
C ALA A 38 -8.51 -3.39 -9.63
N PRO A 39 -7.29 -3.26 -9.06
CA PRO A 39 -6.70 -4.31 -8.25
C PRO A 39 -7.54 -4.53 -6.99
N THR A 40 -8.19 -5.69 -6.89
CA THR A 40 -9.04 -6.03 -5.73
C THR A 40 -8.20 -6.74 -4.68
N PRO A 41 -7.91 -6.11 -3.53
CA PRO A 41 -7.21 -6.78 -2.44
C PRO A 41 -8.10 -7.80 -1.73
N ASP A 42 -7.44 -8.77 -1.13
CA ASP A 42 -7.96 -9.55 -0.01
C ASP A 42 -7.85 -8.67 1.25
N ILE A 43 -8.99 -8.31 1.86
CA ILE A 43 -9.06 -7.35 2.98
C ILE A 43 -9.34 -8.09 4.29
N GLU A 44 -8.43 -7.95 5.24
CA GLU A 44 -8.57 -8.34 6.64
C GLU A 44 -8.81 -7.05 7.46
N GLY A 45 -10.05 -6.57 7.44
CA GLY A 45 -10.42 -5.23 7.93
C GLY A 45 -10.27 -5.05 9.46
N GLU A 46 -10.35 -6.12 10.24
CA GLU A 46 -10.12 -6.08 11.70
C GLU A 46 -8.65 -5.77 12.04
N GLU A 47 -7.73 -6.12 11.15
CA GLU A 47 -6.27 -5.94 11.33
C GLU A 47 -5.71 -4.82 10.43
N LEU A 48 -6.57 -4.05 9.75
CA LEU A 48 -6.18 -3.03 8.75
C LEU A 48 -5.10 -3.55 7.80
N ARG A 49 -5.34 -4.76 7.30
CA ARG A 49 -4.43 -5.49 6.44
C ARG A 49 -5.08 -5.78 5.11
N ALA A 50 -4.33 -5.56 4.04
CA ALA A 50 -4.81 -5.82 2.68
C ALA A 50 -3.71 -6.47 1.85
N ARG A 51 -4.08 -7.45 1.03
CA ARG A 51 -3.14 -8.22 0.23
C ARG A 51 -3.55 -8.27 -1.23
N TRP A 52 -2.60 -7.95 -2.12
CA TRP A 52 -2.73 -8.05 -3.56
C TRP A 52 -1.90 -9.20 -4.11
N ARG A 53 -2.42 -9.83 -5.17
CA ARG A 53 -1.74 -10.88 -5.91
C ARG A 53 -1.78 -10.53 -7.39
N GLY A 54 -0.60 -10.37 -7.99
CA GLY A 54 -0.42 -10.15 -9.41
C GLY A 54 -0.42 -11.47 -10.18
N PRO A 55 -0.46 -11.41 -11.53
CA PRO A 55 -0.48 -12.59 -12.39
C PRO A 55 0.83 -13.40 -12.37
N SER A 56 1.95 -12.77 -12.02
CA SER A 56 3.31 -13.35 -12.08
C SER A 56 3.83 -13.82 -10.72
N GLU A 57 2.95 -14.36 -9.86
CA GLU A 57 3.25 -14.72 -8.45
C GLU A 57 3.71 -13.55 -7.56
N ALA A 58 3.77 -12.33 -8.11
CA ALA A 58 4.04 -11.13 -7.34
C ALA A 58 2.94 -10.90 -6.30
N THR A 59 3.32 -10.55 -5.08
CA THR A 59 2.36 -10.21 -4.02
C THR A 59 2.78 -8.92 -3.31
N ALA A 60 1.80 -8.10 -2.97
CA ALA A 60 1.96 -7.01 -2.02
C ALA A 60 1.05 -7.22 -0.83
N GLU A 61 1.50 -6.84 0.34
CA GLU A 61 0.68 -6.79 1.54
C GLU A 61 0.95 -5.48 2.25
N ILE A 62 -0.11 -4.75 2.59
CA ILE A 62 -0.03 -3.62 3.50
C ILE A 62 -0.55 -4.02 4.87
N ARG A 63 0.05 -3.43 5.89
CA ARG A 63 -0.49 -3.36 7.24
C ARG A 63 -0.45 -1.91 7.69
N VAL A 64 -1.54 -1.44 8.26
CA VAL A 64 -1.63 -0.08 8.79
C VAL A 64 -1.87 -0.17 10.29
N ASP A 65 -0.88 0.28 11.06
CA ASP A 65 -0.95 0.29 12.51
C ASP A 65 -1.13 1.74 13.02
N PRO A 66 -1.92 1.96 14.10
CA PRO A 66 -2.05 3.28 14.71
C PRO A 66 -0.72 3.73 15.33
N GLU A 67 -0.45 5.03 15.27
CA GLU A 67 0.69 5.67 15.94
C GLU A 67 0.23 6.60 17.07
N ASP A 68 1.02 6.70 18.15
CA ASP A 68 0.68 7.48 19.35
C ASP A 68 0.40 8.98 19.07
N SER A 69 0.96 9.56 17.99
CA SER A 69 0.74 10.96 17.63
C SER A 69 -0.58 11.22 16.86
N GLY A 70 -1.45 10.21 16.73
CA GLY A 70 -2.69 10.31 15.95
C GLY A 70 -2.50 10.13 14.43
N GLY A 71 -1.32 9.63 14.03
CA GLY A 71 -1.03 9.19 12.67
C GLY A 71 -1.10 7.67 12.53
N ALA A 72 -0.49 7.17 11.46
CA ALA A 72 -0.38 5.75 11.20
C ALA A 72 1.00 5.37 10.70
N VAL A 73 1.42 4.15 11.02
CA VAL A 73 2.60 3.51 10.42
C VAL A 73 2.10 2.50 9.40
N VAL A 74 2.52 2.67 8.15
CA VAL A 74 2.22 1.72 7.07
C VAL A 74 3.43 0.87 6.82
N ARG A 75 3.26 -0.44 6.87
CA ARG A 75 4.23 -1.40 6.38
C ARG A 75 3.75 -1.98 5.07
N LEU A 76 4.64 -2.04 4.07
CA LEU A 76 4.42 -2.69 2.79
C LEU A 76 5.42 -3.83 2.62
N ASP A 77 4.89 -5.06 2.57
CA ASP A 77 5.62 -6.27 2.27
C ASP A 77 5.46 -6.61 0.77
N LEU A 78 6.54 -6.48 0.00
CA LEU A 78 6.59 -6.86 -1.41
C LEU A 78 7.33 -8.18 -1.61
N ALA A 79 6.75 -9.04 -2.44
CA ALA A 79 7.42 -10.18 -3.01
C ALA A 79 7.27 -10.12 -4.53
N ASP A 80 8.37 -9.91 -5.23
CA ASP A 80 8.46 -10.01 -6.68
C ASP A 80 9.53 -11.07 -7.04
N PRO A 81 9.16 -12.17 -7.72
CA PRO A 81 10.10 -13.22 -8.09
C PRO A 81 11.05 -12.84 -9.25
N GLN A 82 10.78 -11.76 -10.00
CA GLN A 82 11.56 -11.35 -11.17
C GLN A 82 12.65 -10.31 -10.82
N ASP A 83 12.37 -9.37 -9.91
CA ASP A 83 13.21 -8.19 -9.61
C ASP A 83 13.59 -8.04 -8.12
N GLY A 84 14.03 -9.15 -7.50
CA GLY A 84 14.37 -9.19 -6.06
C GLY A 84 15.50 -8.25 -5.58
N ARG A 85 16.27 -7.62 -6.48
CA ARG A 85 17.33 -6.66 -6.10
C ARG A 85 16.82 -5.23 -5.87
N ASP A 86 15.68 -4.87 -6.45
CA ASP A 86 15.09 -3.53 -6.36
C ASP A 86 13.78 -3.50 -5.55
N ALA A 87 13.36 -4.64 -4.98
CA ALA A 87 12.11 -4.75 -4.24
C ALA A 87 12.02 -3.80 -3.03
N ASP A 88 13.13 -3.52 -2.35
CA ASP A 88 13.19 -2.55 -1.23
C ASP A 88 12.96 -1.10 -1.71
N ARG A 89 13.63 -0.72 -2.80
CA ARG A 89 13.45 0.57 -3.46
C ARG A 89 12.02 0.73 -3.96
N LEU A 90 11.48 -0.31 -4.60
CA LEU A 90 10.12 -0.33 -5.12
C LEU A 90 9.08 -0.22 -4.00
N ALA A 91 9.30 -0.89 -2.86
CA ALA A 91 8.43 -0.78 -1.69
C ALA A 91 8.44 0.65 -1.12
N THR A 92 9.63 1.27 -1.06
CA THR A 92 9.78 2.66 -0.63
C THR A 92 9.07 3.64 -1.58
N GLU A 93 9.28 3.51 -2.89
CA GLU A 93 8.65 4.35 -3.92
C GLU A 93 7.10 4.19 -3.93
N ALA A 94 6.62 2.97 -3.70
CA ALA A 94 5.18 2.70 -3.56
C ALA A 94 4.60 3.38 -2.31
N LEU A 95 5.30 3.34 -1.16
CA LEU A 95 4.87 4.04 0.06
C LEU A 95 4.95 5.57 -0.07
N ASP A 96 5.94 6.11 -0.80
CA ASP A 96 6.00 7.54 -1.16
C ASP A 96 4.77 7.95 -1.97
N SER A 97 4.37 7.12 -2.95
CA SER A 97 3.21 7.36 -3.79
C SER A 97 1.90 7.26 -2.99
N LEU A 98 1.78 6.27 -2.11
CA LEU A 98 0.63 6.13 -1.23
C LEU A 98 0.49 7.33 -0.28
N ALA A 99 1.60 7.81 0.29
CA ALA A 99 1.58 9.00 1.14
C ALA A 99 1.05 10.24 0.39
N ARG A 100 1.36 10.37 -0.90
CA ARG A 100 0.80 11.43 -1.75
C ARG A 100 -0.71 11.25 -1.96
N GLU A 101 -1.16 10.05 -2.31
CA GLU A 101 -2.60 9.77 -2.47
C GLU A 101 -3.40 10.07 -1.19
N VAL A 102 -2.84 9.73 -0.02
CA VAL A 102 -3.44 10.05 1.28
C VAL A 102 -3.51 11.56 1.50
N ALA A 103 -2.43 12.29 1.24
CA ALA A 103 -2.42 13.74 1.35
C ALA A 103 -3.44 14.42 0.42
N ASP A 104 -3.52 13.94 -0.83
CA ASP A 104 -4.47 14.44 -1.83
C ASP A 104 -5.92 14.13 -1.42
N ASN A 105 -6.18 12.94 -0.85
CA ASN A 105 -7.50 12.57 -0.35
C ASN A 105 -7.94 13.47 0.84
N LEU A 106 -7.01 13.81 1.74
CA LEU A 106 -7.28 14.71 2.87
C LEU A 106 -7.57 16.15 2.44
N GLN A 107 -7.02 16.61 1.31
CA GLN A 107 -7.27 17.95 0.78
C GLN A 107 -8.57 18.04 -0.03
N ALA A 108 -9.09 16.90 -0.51
CA ALA A 108 -10.27 16.85 -1.35
C ALA A 108 -11.60 16.88 -0.57
N GLY A 109 -11.55 16.72 0.76
CA GLY A 109 -12.72 16.75 1.67
C GLY A 109 -12.85 18.08 2.41
#